data_AF-A0A917NRH9-F1
#
_entry.id   AF-A0A917NRH9-F1
#
_cell.length_a   1.000
_cell.length_b   1.000
_cell.length_c   1.000
_cell.angle_alpha   90.00
_cell.angle_beta   90.00
_cell.angle_gamma   90.00
#
_symmetry.space_group_name_H-M   'P 1'
#
loop_
_entity.id
_entity.type
_entity.pdbx_description
1 polymer ?
#
loop_
_entity_poly.entity_id
_entity_poly.type
_entity_poly.pdbx_seq_one_letter_code
_entity_poly.pdbx_strand_id
1 'polypeptide(L)'
;MARHASPVNSTARRALFALATAGAALGAGAATASAADAGPLVDVPPRSASLGDVDPLAGLQAVNGSLPYATDALRSLKPNPLAGTGVDPLDNGIGTQVADFKPVTSRALTAPIAEAQSLGGLPVVGPLLGTLGH
;
A
#
# COMPACT_ATOMS: atom_id res chain seq x y z
N MET A 1 -30.63 -18.82 -32.48
CA MET A 1 -30.03 -19.25 -31.19
C MET A 1 -28.62 -19.76 -31.44
N ALA A 2 -27.63 -18.88 -31.34
CA ALA A 2 -26.22 -19.25 -31.42
C ALA A 2 -25.66 -19.29 -29.99
N ARG A 3 -25.27 -20.48 -29.55
CA ARG A 3 -24.62 -20.72 -28.26
C ARG A 3 -23.16 -20.28 -28.38
N HIS A 4 -22.82 -19.13 -27.82
CA HIS A 4 -21.43 -18.73 -27.60
C HIS A 4 -20.83 -19.62 -26.50
N ALA A 5 -20.06 -20.62 -26.92
CA ALA A 5 -19.15 -21.31 -26.02
C ALA A 5 -17.94 -20.40 -25.81
N SER A 6 -17.86 -19.73 -24.67
CA SER A 6 -16.64 -19.06 -24.25
C SER A 6 -15.57 -20.13 -23.97
N PRO A 7 -14.37 -20.04 -24.57
CA PRO A 7 -13.25 -20.88 -24.15
C PRO A 7 -12.87 -20.47 -22.73
N VAL A 8 -13.13 -21.35 -21.76
CA VAL A 8 -12.69 -21.16 -20.39
C VAL A 8 -11.16 -21.36 -20.40
N ASN A 9 -10.40 -20.27 -20.36
CA ASN A 9 -8.94 -20.29 -20.35
C ASN A 9 -8.40 -21.01 -19.10
N SER A 10 -8.24 -22.34 -19.19
CA SER A 10 -7.78 -23.19 -18.08
C SER A 10 -6.39 -22.78 -17.58
N THR A 11 -5.55 -22.24 -18.46
CA THR A 11 -4.22 -21.70 -18.14
C THR A 11 -4.31 -20.48 -17.22
N ALA A 12 -5.24 -19.55 -17.49
CA ALA A 12 -5.45 -18.39 -16.62
C ALA A 12 -5.96 -18.81 -15.25
N ARG A 13 -6.85 -19.81 -15.20
CA ARG A 13 -7.37 -20.35 -13.94
C ARG A 13 -6.27 -21.05 -13.12
N ARG A 14 -5.40 -21.81 -13.78
CA ARG A 14 -4.25 -22.47 -13.14
C ARG A 14 -3.20 -21.46 -12.65
N ALA A 15 -2.96 -20.40 -13.42
CA ALA A 15 -2.08 -19.30 -13.02
C ALA A 15 -2.63 -18.57 -11.79
N LEU A 16 -3.95 -18.32 -11.74
CA LEU A 16 -4.60 -17.72 -10.57
C LEU A 16 -4.54 -18.62 -9.33
N PHE A 17 -4.70 -19.93 -9.49
CA PHE A 17 -4.53 -20.88 -8.37
C PHE A 17 -3.08 -20.92 -7.89
N ALA A 18 -2.11 -20.98 -8.80
CA ALA A 18 -0.68 -20.96 -8.45
C ALA A 18 -0.30 -19.66 -7.72
N LEU A 19 -0.81 -18.52 -8.19
CA LEU A 19 -0.60 -17.22 -7.58
C LEU A 19 -1.27 -17.12 -6.20
N ALA A 20 -2.49 -17.64 -6.04
CA ALA A 20 -3.19 -17.68 -4.76
C ALA A 20 -2.46 -18.57 -3.74
N THR A 21 -1.94 -19.73 -4.15
CA THR A 21 -1.14 -20.62 -3.28
C THR A 21 0.21 -20.01 -2.92
N ALA A 22 0.87 -19.33 -3.86
CA ALA A 22 2.12 -18.62 -3.60
C ALA A 22 1.90 -17.43 -2.66
N GLY A 23 0.80 -16.69 -2.82
CA GLY A 23 0.42 -15.59 -1.94
C GLY A 23 0.11 -16.04 -0.51
N ALA A 24 -0.58 -17.18 -0.33
CA ALA A 24 -0.83 -17.75 0.99
C ALA A 24 0.47 -18.21 1.69
N ALA A 25 1.43 -18.75 0.93
CA ALA A 25 2.74 -19.14 1.45
C ALA A 25 3.61 -17.92 1.83
N LEU A 26 3.59 -16.86 1.02
CA LEU A 26 4.30 -15.60 1.34
C LEU A 26 3.67 -14.87 2.54
N GLY A 27 2.34 -14.88 2.68
CA GLY A 27 1.63 -14.27 3.79
C GLY A 27 1.94 -14.94 5.14
N ALA A 28 2.16 -16.25 5.14
CA ALA A 28 2.59 -16.98 6.34
C ALA A 28 4.05 -16.68 6.74
N GLY A 29 4.93 -16.34 5.78
CA GLY A 29 6.32 -15.99 6.03
C GLY A 29 6.53 -14.53 6.48
N ALA A 30 5.68 -13.59 6.06
CA ALA A 30 5.74 -12.20 6.53
C ALA A 30 5.20 -12.04 7.97
N ALA A 31 4.27 -12.90 8.39
CA ALA A 31 3.72 -12.88 9.75
C ALA A 31 4.78 -13.21 10.82
N THR A 32 5.83 -13.98 10.50
CA THR A 32 6.90 -14.32 11.46
C THR A 32 7.93 -13.19 11.63
N ALA A 33 8.00 -12.21 10.72
CA ALA A 33 8.82 -11.01 10.89
C ALA A 33 8.12 -9.95 11.77
N SER A 34 6.78 -9.96 11.84
CA SER A 34 5.98 -9.09 12.72
C SER A 34 5.54 -9.75 14.03
N ALA A 35 6.05 -10.95 14.36
CA ALA A 35 5.69 -11.67 15.59
C ALA A 35 6.62 -11.38 16.77
N ALA A 36 7.35 -10.25 16.77
CA ALA A 36 8.12 -9.81 17.94
C ALA A 36 7.26 -9.06 18.97
N ASP A 37 6.04 -8.63 18.65
CA ASP A 37 5.14 -7.95 19.59
C ASP A 37 3.66 -8.20 19.26
N ALA A 38 3.18 -9.43 19.49
CA ALA A 38 1.75 -9.70 19.61
C ALA A 38 1.54 -10.93 20.49
N GLY A 39 0.79 -10.75 21.60
CA GLY A 39 0.47 -11.78 22.57
C GLY A 39 -0.29 -13.00 22.01
N PRO A 40 -0.52 -14.02 22.85
CA PRO A 40 -0.62 -15.40 22.41
C PRO A 40 -1.98 -15.69 21.78
N LEU A 41 -2.00 -15.92 20.47
CA LEU A 41 -3.15 -16.48 19.77
C LEU A 41 -2.72 -17.76 19.04
N VAL A 42 -3.21 -18.87 19.60
CA VAL A 42 -3.19 -20.25 19.10
C VAL A 42 -1.82 -20.92 19.14
N ASP A 43 -1.69 -21.89 20.04
CA ASP A 43 -0.61 -22.89 20.07
C ASP A 43 -0.75 -23.82 18.86
N VAL A 44 -0.35 -23.32 17.69
CA VAL A 44 -0.07 -24.13 16.52
C VAL A 44 1.36 -24.64 16.73
N PRO A 45 1.58 -25.97 16.85
CA PRO A 45 2.94 -26.49 16.87
C PRO A 45 3.64 -25.95 15.62
N PRO A 46 4.85 -25.36 15.71
CA PRO A 46 5.57 -24.91 14.53
C PRO A 46 5.84 -26.17 13.70
N ARG A 47 4.99 -26.41 12.71
CA ARG A 47 5.26 -27.42 11.73
C ARG A 47 6.40 -26.83 10.95
N SER A 48 7.63 -27.28 11.23
CA SER A 48 8.78 -27.02 10.38
C SER A 48 8.36 -27.44 8.98
N ALA A 49 7.92 -26.48 8.18
CA ALA A 49 8.00 -26.63 6.76
C ALA A 49 9.48 -26.90 6.53
N SER A 50 9.82 -28.11 6.12
CA SER A 50 11.09 -28.36 5.48
C SER A 50 11.03 -27.56 4.18
N LEU A 51 11.29 -26.27 4.31
CA LEU A 51 11.90 -25.47 3.28
C LEU A 51 13.08 -26.33 2.81
N GLY A 52 13.21 -26.61 1.51
CA GLY A 52 14.41 -27.25 1.00
C GLY A 52 15.64 -26.38 1.29
N ASP A 53 16.68 -26.46 0.47
CA ASP A 53 17.68 -25.38 0.45
C ASP A 53 16.99 -24.08 -0.03
N VAL A 54 16.44 -23.33 0.91
CA VAL A 54 15.91 -21.99 0.70
C VAL A 54 17.02 -21.06 1.09
N ASP A 55 17.60 -20.42 0.09
CA ASP A 55 18.57 -19.37 0.32
C ASP A 55 17.84 -18.13 0.87
N PRO A 56 18.03 -17.78 2.15
CA PRO A 56 17.39 -16.61 2.74
C PRO A 56 17.87 -15.31 2.07
N LEU A 57 19.07 -15.28 1.51
CA LEU A 57 19.58 -14.12 0.77
C LEU A 57 18.84 -13.95 -0.55
N ALA A 58 18.53 -15.03 -1.26
CA ALA A 58 17.70 -14.98 -2.46
C ALA A 58 16.28 -14.46 -2.15
N GLY A 59 15.70 -14.85 -1.00
CA GLY A 59 14.43 -14.32 -0.52
C GLY A 59 14.47 -12.82 -0.24
N LEU A 60 15.51 -12.34 0.46
CA LEU A 60 15.72 -10.91 0.72
C LEU A 60 15.94 -10.12 -0.57
N GLN A 61 16.70 -10.66 -1.52
CA GLN A 61 16.90 -10.04 -2.83
C GLN A 61 15.60 -9.93 -3.62
N ALA A 62 14.74 -10.96 -3.57
CA ALA A 62 13.44 -10.92 -4.22
C ALA A 62 12.52 -9.85 -3.59
N VAL A 63 12.51 -9.74 -2.25
CA VAL A 63 11.76 -8.69 -1.54
C VAL A 63 12.28 -7.30 -1.90
N ASN A 64 13.59 -7.08 -1.81
CA ASN A 64 14.21 -5.81 -2.17
C ASN A 64 14.00 -5.44 -3.64
N GLY A 65 14.01 -6.42 -4.54
CA GLY A 65 13.67 -6.21 -5.95
C GLY A 65 12.20 -5.84 -6.18
N SER A 66 11.29 -6.22 -5.27
CA SER A 66 9.85 -5.93 -5.36
C SER A 66 9.43 -4.60 -4.71
N LEU A 67 10.18 -4.13 -3.70
CA LEU A 67 9.89 -2.91 -2.93
C LEU A 67 9.75 -1.63 -3.80
N PRO A 68 10.60 -1.40 -4.82
CA PRO A 68 10.46 -0.23 -5.69
C PRO A 68 9.10 -0.20 -6.39
N TYR A 69 8.62 -1.32 -6.93
CA TYR A 69 7.33 -1.38 -7.64
C TYR A 69 6.13 -1.09 -6.73
N ALA A 70 6.16 -1.58 -5.49
CA ALA A 70 5.10 -1.31 -4.52
C ALA A 70 5.12 0.14 -4.04
N THR A 71 6.32 0.66 -3.72
CA THR A 71 6.47 2.00 -3.17
C THR A 71 6.31 3.09 -4.23
N ASP A 72 6.60 2.82 -5.50
CA ASP A 72 6.34 3.72 -6.62
C ASP A 72 4.84 3.87 -6.89
N ALA A 73 4.11 2.74 -6.90
CA ALA A 73 2.65 2.76 -7.01
C ALA A 73 2.02 3.62 -5.91
N LEU A 74 2.46 3.45 -4.66
CA LEU A 74 2.01 4.26 -3.53
C LEU A 74 2.40 5.73 -3.67
N ARG A 75 3.65 6.03 -4.04
CA ARG A 75 4.09 7.42 -4.22
C ARG A 75 3.24 8.18 -5.21
N SER A 76 2.76 7.53 -6.27
CA SER A 76 1.96 8.15 -7.32
C SER A 76 0.50 8.42 -6.93
N LEU A 77 0.03 7.86 -5.81
CA LEU A 77 -1.37 7.96 -5.41
C LEU A 77 -1.72 9.37 -4.92
N LYS A 78 -2.82 9.94 -5.40
CA LYS A 78 -3.35 11.20 -4.87
C LYS A 78 -3.89 10.98 -3.45
N PRO A 79 -3.44 11.78 -2.46
CA PRO A 79 -3.98 11.69 -1.10
C PRO A 79 -5.45 12.11 -1.04
N ASN A 80 -5.82 13.11 -1.85
CA ASN A 80 -7.19 13.59 -1.99
C ASN A 80 -7.67 13.42 -3.45
N PRO A 81 -8.37 12.32 -3.78
CA PRO A 81 -8.93 12.10 -5.11
C PRO A 81 -10.00 13.11 -5.51
N LEU A 82 -10.64 13.76 -4.52
CA LEU A 82 -11.69 14.76 -4.71
C LEU A 82 -11.13 16.19 -4.80
N ALA A 83 -9.81 16.37 -4.78
CA ALA A 83 -9.16 17.66 -4.89
C ALA A 83 -9.63 18.45 -6.11
N GLY A 84 -10.13 19.67 -5.89
CA GLY A 84 -10.62 20.55 -6.94
C GLY A 84 -12.03 20.21 -7.46
N THR A 85 -12.73 19.29 -6.81
CA THR A 85 -14.16 19.04 -7.07
C THR A 85 -15.03 19.91 -6.15
N GLY A 86 -16.28 20.17 -6.54
CA GLY A 86 -17.23 20.91 -5.68
C GLY A 86 -17.67 20.14 -4.41
N VAL A 87 -17.22 18.90 -4.24
CA VAL A 87 -17.48 18.04 -3.08
C VAL A 87 -16.19 17.65 -2.36
N ASP A 88 -15.10 18.39 -2.59
CA ASP A 88 -13.85 18.17 -1.89
C ASP A 88 -14.05 18.33 -0.38
N PRO A 89 -13.91 17.24 0.41
CA PRO A 89 -14.14 17.33 1.85
C PRO A 89 -13.11 18.23 2.53
N LEU A 90 -11.89 18.31 1.99
CA LEU A 90 -10.79 19.07 2.58
C LEU A 90 -10.87 20.56 2.23
N ASP A 91 -11.75 20.93 1.31
CA ASP A 91 -12.10 22.31 0.99
C ASP A 91 -13.26 22.83 1.87
N ASN A 92 -13.63 22.16 2.97
CA ASN A 92 -14.62 22.67 3.93
C ASN A 92 -13.97 23.41 5.11
N GLY A 93 -13.22 24.47 4.81
CA GLY A 93 -12.50 25.21 5.84
C GLY A 93 -13.29 26.36 6.48
N ILE A 94 -13.04 26.56 7.78
CA ILE A 94 -13.45 27.77 8.51
C ILE A 94 -12.25 28.72 8.63
N GLY A 95 -12.52 30.02 8.70
CA GLY A 95 -11.49 31.05 8.85
C GLY A 95 -11.92 32.14 9.81
N THR A 96 -10.94 32.70 10.52
CA THR A 96 -11.12 33.88 11.36
C THR A 96 -10.07 34.92 10.99
N GLN A 97 -10.46 36.19 11.10
CA GLN A 97 -9.56 37.32 10.92
C GLN A 97 -9.77 38.28 12.08
N VAL A 98 -8.67 38.74 12.68
CA VAL A 98 -8.68 39.73 13.75
C VAL A 98 -8.07 41.00 13.19
N ALA A 99 -8.85 42.08 13.10
CA ALA A 99 -8.43 43.36 12.52
C ALA A 99 -7.71 43.16 11.17
N ASP A 100 -6.52 43.76 11.02
CA ASP A 100 -5.78 43.84 9.76
C ASP A 100 -4.76 42.69 9.59
N PHE A 101 -4.77 41.71 10.50
CA PHE A 101 -3.86 40.57 10.42
C PHE A 101 -4.24 39.62 9.27
N LYS A 102 -3.27 38.79 8.86
CA LYS A 102 -3.54 37.70 7.91
C LYS A 102 -4.60 36.75 8.50
N PRO A 103 -5.65 36.39 7.73
CA PRO A 103 -6.64 35.41 8.17
C PRO A 103 -5.99 34.06 8.50
N VAL A 104 -6.48 33.43 9.57
CA VAL A 104 -6.12 32.05 9.92
C VAL A 104 -7.27 31.16 9.49
N THR A 105 -6.98 30.10 8.74
CA THR A 105 -7.98 29.17 8.24
C THR A 105 -7.58 27.74 8.58
N SER A 106 -8.57 26.87 8.78
CA SER A 106 -8.29 25.43 8.91
C SER A 106 -7.70 24.84 7.62
N ARG A 107 -7.96 25.45 6.46
CA ARG A 107 -7.35 25.06 5.19
C ARG A 107 -5.83 25.16 5.20
N ALA A 108 -5.24 26.07 5.97
CA ALA A 108 -3.78 26.15 6.07
C ALA A 108 -3.15 24.86 6.63
N LEU A 109 -3.90 24.09 7.43
CA LEU A 109 -3.44 22.82 7.99
C LEU A 109 -3.75 21.62 7.09
N THR A 110 -4.80 21.71 6.26
CA THR A 110 -5.20 20.62 5.36
C THR A 110 -4.63 20.77 3.96
N ALA A 111 -4.21 21.98 3.53
CA ALA A 111 -3.70 22.26 2.19
C ALA A 111 -2.57 21.32 1.74
N PRO A 112 -1.57 20.96 2.58
CA PRO A 112 -0.53 20.02 2.16
C PRO A 112 -1.08 18.67 1.71
N ILE A 113 -2.19 18.22 2.29
CA ILE A 113 -2.83 16.94 1.94
C ILE A 113 -3.87 17.14 0.82
N ALA A 114 -4.62 18.25 0.87
CA ALA A 114 -5.69 18.55 -0.08
C ALA A 114 -5.17 18.82 -1.49
N GLU A 115 -4.03 19.50 -1.62
CA GLU A 115 -3.50 19.98 -2.91
C GLU A 115 -2.38 19.07 -3.47
N ALA A 116 -1.91 18.11 -2.67
CA ALA A 116 -0.86 17.20 -3.09
C ALA A 116 -1.28 16.38 -4.32
N GLN A 117 -0.44 16.40 -5.35
CA GLN A 117 -0.65 15.59 -6.55
C GLN A 117 -0.30 14.12 -6.34
N SER A 118 0.41 13.80 -5.25
CA SER A 118 0.84 12.44 -4.96
C SER A 118 1.30 12.30 -3.50
N LEU A 119 1.24 11.09 -2.92
CA LEU A 119 1.80 10.80 -1.59
C LEU A 119 3.31 11.04 -1.56
N GLY A 120 3.99 10.84 -2.69
CA GLY A 120 5.41 11.15 -2.88
C GLY A 120 5.74 12.64 -2.80
N GLY A 121 4.76 13.53 -3.02
CA GLY A 121 4.94 14.99 -2.93
C GLY A 121 4.68 15.56 -1.53
N LEU A 122 4.29 14.73 -0.56
CA LEU A 122 4.02 15.20 0.80
C LEU A 122 5.33 15.46 1.57
N PRO A 123 5.40 16.53 2.39
CA PRO A 123 6.64 16.93 3.07
C PRO A 123 7.24 15.85 3.99
N VAL A 124 6.38 15.03 4.62
CA VAL A 124 6.81 13.97 5.55
C VAL A 124 6.76 12.59 4.90
N VAL A 125 5.69 12.29 4.17
CA VAL A 125 5.48 10.95 3.58
C VAL A 125 6.37 10.75 2.35
N GLY A 126 6.61 11.78 1.55
CA GLY A 126 7.43 11.72 0.33
C GLY A 126 8.86 11.25 0.60
N PRO A 127 9.60 11.86 1.54
CA PRO A 127 10.94 11.40 1.91
C PRO A 127 10.97 9.97 2.47
N LEU A 128 9.99 9.58 3.30
CA LEU A 128 9.92 8.24 3.88
C LEU A 128 9.68 7.17 2.81
N LEU A 129 8.74 7.44 1.89
CA LEU A 129 8.57 6.58 0.73
C LEU A 129 9.88 6.55 -0.06
N GLY A 130 10.50 7.72 -0.29
CA GLY A 130 11.83 7.96 -0.85
C GLY A 130 12.85 6.89 -0.49
N THR A 131 13.06 6.68 0.81
CA THR A 131 14.05 5.76 1.36
C THR A 131 13.68 4.27 1.21
N LEU A 132 12.41 3.93 0.98
CA LEU A 132 11.95 2.55 0.76
C LEU A 132 12.07 2.09 -0.71
N GLY A 133 12.33 3.03 -1.64
CA GLY A 133 12.46 2.74 -3.07
C GLY A 133 13.91 2.72 -3.58
N HIS A 134 14.90 2.84 -2.68
CA HIS A 134 16.33 2.86 -2.98
C HIS A 134 17.05 1.69 -2.34
#